data_AF-A0A351SIF3-F1
#
_entry.id   AF-A0A351SIF3-F1
#
_cell.length_a   1.000
_cell.length_b   1.000
_cell.length_c   1.000
_cell.angle_alpha   90.00
_cell.angle_beta   90.00
_cell.angle_gamma   90.00
#
_symmetry.space_group_name_H-M   'P 1'
#
loop_
_entity.id
_entity.type
_entity.pdbx_description
1 polymer ?
#
loop_
_entity_poly.entity_id
_entity_poly.type
_entity_poly.pdbx_seq_one_letter_code
_entity_poly.pdbx_strand_id
1 'polypeptide(L)'
;LGVLRILIEKRLSVDLAAMLQLAAAGLSTKLNSPDAVNDVLDFMMERLRGYYNEQGYRPQLFEAVHALGVTNPLDFDERIKAVKHFSELPEAESLAAANKRISNILKKVEGEQVHPVNPDNLIEPAEKTLYEQIETFSATAQPCFQEGRYTEGLQILAQLKHPVDHFFDSVMVMAEDKQLKSNRIALLTRLRDLFSTVADLSLLPAE
;
A
#
# COMPACT_ATOMS: atom_id res chain seq x y z
N LEU A 1 -18.89 -12.68 10.10
CA LEU A 1 -18.02 -12.13 11.17
C LEU A 1 -17.31 -13.21 11.98
N GLY A 2 -18.00 -14.22 12.53
CA GLY A 2 -17.36 -15.26 13.36
C GLY A 2 -16.15 -15.96 12.71
N VAL A 3 -16.26 -16.35 11.43
CA VAL A 3 -15.15 -16.97 10.67
C VAL A 3 -13.92 -16.06 10.60
N LEU A 4 -14.11 -14.79 10.24
CA LEU A 4 -13.02 -13.80 10.14
C LEU A 4 -12.28 -13.64 11.47
N ARG A 5 -13.05 -13.53 12.56
CA ARG A 5 -12.48 -13.42 13.92
C ARG A 5 -11.71 -14.67 14.32
N ILE A 6 -12.21 -15.86 14.00
CA ILE A 6 -11.47 -17.11 14.25
C ILE A 6 -10.13 -17.10 13.52
N LEU A 7 -10.11 -16.71 12.23
CA LEU A 7 -8.89 -16.65 11.45
C LEU A 7 -7.87 -15.66 12.06
N ILE A 8 -8.33 -14.49 12.48
CA ILE A 8 -7.47 -13.46 13.09
C ILE A 8 -7.02 -13.88 14.50
N GLU A 9 -7.96 -14.14 15.41
CA GLU A 9 -7.69 -14.39 16.83
C GLU A 9 -6.92 -15.69 17.08
N LYS A 10 -7.08 -16.69 16.20
CA LYS A 10 -6.30 -17.95 16.25
C LYS A 10 -5.07 -17.93 15.36
N ARG A 11 -4.76 -16.79 14.73
CA ARG A 11 -3.61 -16.60 13.82
C ARG A 11 -3.53 -17.68 12.74
N LEU A 12 -4.65 -17.95 12.09
CA LEU A 12 -4.73 -18.88 10.96
C LEU A 12 -4.52 -18.09 9.68
N SER A 13 -3.34 -18.23 9.07
CA SER A 13 -3.03 -17.62 7.77
C SER A 13 -3.72 -18.40 6.66
N VAL A 14 -4.87 -17.88 6.21
CA VAL A 14 -5.71 -18.51 5.20
C VAL A 14 -6.21 -17.44 4.25
N ASP A 15 -5.99 -17.66 2.96
CA ASP A 15 -6.57 -16.82 1.91
C ASP A 15 -8.09 -17.08 1.82
N LEU A 16 -8.88 -16.06 2.14
CA LEU A 16 -10.33 -16.19 2.18
C LEU A 16 -10.92 -16.43 0.78
N ALA A 17 -10.37 -15.78 -0.25
CA ALA A 17 -10.84 -15.95 -1.62
C ALA A 17 -10.61 -17.39 -2.11
N ALA A 18 -9.43 -17.95 -1.84
CA ALA A 18 -9.11 -19.34 -2.16
C ALA A 18 -10.03 -20.33 -1.43
N MET A 19 -10.35 -20.08 -0.15
CA MET A 19 -11.29 -20.93 0.59
C MET A 19 -12.71 -20.83 0.05
N LEU A 20 -13.16 -19.63 -0.34
CA LEU A 20 -14.47 -19.44 -0.96
C LEU A 20 -14.55 -20.11 -2.32
N GLN A 21 -13.48 -20.07 -3.13
CA GLN A 21 -13.39 -20.80 -4.39
C GLN A 21 -13.48 -22.33 -4.17
N LEU A 22 -12.75 -22.86 -3.18
CA LEU A 22 -12.81 -24.28 -2.84
C LEU A 22 -14.21 -24.71 -2.39
N ALA A 23 -14.84 -23.91 -1.53
CA ALA A 23 -16.21 -24.16 -1.08
C ALA A 23 -17.21 -24.10 -2.25
N ALA A 24 -17.05 -23.13 -3.16
CA ALA A 24 -17.90 -22.96 -4.33
C ALA A 24 -17.80 -24.16 -5.29
N ALA A 25 -16.59 -24.69 -5.51
CA ALA A 25 -16.39 -25.87 -6.34
C ALA A 25 -17.18 -27.09 -5.81
N GLY A 26 -17.19 -27.29 -4.49
CA GLY A 26 -17.97 -28.35 -3.82
C GLY A 26 -19.48 -28.13 -3.82
N LEU A 27 -19.94 -26.91 -4.15
CA LEU A 27 -21.34 -26.52 -4.21
C LEU A 27 -21.81 -26.16 -5.63
N SER A 28 -21.00 -26.46 -6.65
CA SER A 28 -21.22 -26.04 -8.04
C SER A 28 -22.61 -26.32 -8.61
N THR A 29 -23.28 -27.39 -8.18
CA THR A 29 -24.66 -27.74 -8.60
C THR A 29 -25.76 -26.97 -7.87
N LYS A 30 -25.42 -26.19 -6.84
CA LYS A 30 -26.35 -25.42 -5.99
C LYS A 30 -26.15 -23.91 -6.08
N LEU A 31 -25.06 -23.46 -6.72
CA LEU A 31 -24.79 -22.04 -6.90
C LEU A 31 -25.57 -21.51 -8.10
N ASN A 32 -26.30 -20.43 -7.87
CA ASN A 32 -27.16 -19.80 -8.89
C ASN A 32 -26.54 -18.53 -9.49
N SER A 33 -25.33 -18.17 -9.10
CA SER A 33 -24.60 -16.98 -9.59
C SER A 33 -23.15 -17.36 -9.91
N PRO A 34 -22.63 -16.96 -11.08
CA PRO A 34 -21.21 -17.11 -11.40
C PRO A 34 -20.32 -16.24 -10.51
N ASP A 35 -20.85 -15.15 -9.96
CA ASP A 35 -20.12 -14.17 -9.14
C ASP A 35 -20.23 -14.44 -7.63
N ALA A 36 -20.86 -15.56 -7.23
CA ALA A 36 -21.15 -15.87 -5.83
C ALA A 36 -19.93 -15.80 -4.90
N VAL A 37 -18.74 -16.13 -5.39
CA VAL A 37 -17.48 -16.03 -4.62
C VAL A 37 -17.15 -14.58 -4.29
N ASN A 38 -17.21 -13.70 -5.27
CA ASN A 38 -16.90 -12.27 -5.11
C ASN A 38 -17.95 -11.60 -4.23
N ASP A 39 -19.24 -11.89 -4.46
CA ASP A 39 -20.34 -11.34 -3.65
C ASP A 39 -20.18 -11.69 -2.16
N VAL A 40 -19.80 -12.93 -1.86
CA VAL A 40 -19.58 -13.38 -0.48
C VAL A 40 -18.30 -12.78 0.09
N LEU A 41 -17.23 -12.69 -0.70
CA LEU A 41 -15.99 -12.06 -0.27
C LEU A 41 -16.22 -10.59 0.10
N ASP A 42 -16.87 -9.82 -0.76
CA ASP A 42 -17.20 -8.41 -0.54
C ASP A 42 -18.07 -8.25 0.70
N PHE A 43 -19.09 -9.10 0.85
CA PHE A 43 -19.91 -9.14 2.05
C PHE A 43 -19.06 -9.40 3.31
N MET A 44 -18.11 -10.34 3.27
CA MET A 44 -17.23 -10.64 4.41
C MET A 44 -16.29 -9.48 4.71
N MET A 45 -15.71 -8.83 3.70
CA MET A 45 -14.86 -7.66 3.87
C MET A 45 -15.63 -6.47 4.45
N GLU A 46 -16.90 -6.26 4.05
CA GLU A 46 -17.76 -5.24 4.66
C GLU A 46 -18.06 -5.53 6.14
N ARG A 47 -18.20 -6.81 6.52
CA ARG A 47 -18.32 -7.18 7.93
C ARG A 47 -17.02 -6.97 8.69
N LEU A 48 -15.86 -7.16 8.05
CA LEU A 48 -14.55 -6.88 8.63
C LEU A 48 -14.36 -5.38 8.86
N ARG A 49 -14.81 -4.54 7.91
CA ARG A 49 -14.85 -3.08 8.03
C ARG A 49 -15.63 -2.64 9.27
N GLY A 50 -16.85 -3.16 9.44
CA GLY A 50 -17.67 -2.88 10.63
C GLY A 50 -16.97 -3.26 11.94
N TYR A 51 -16.30 -4.42 11.97
CA TYR A 51 -15.54 -4.89 13.13
C TYR A 51 -14.38 -3.96 13.52
N TYR A 52 -13.63 -3.42 12.56
CA TYR A 52 -12.57 -2.45 12.87
C TYR A 52 -13.12 -1.07 13.25
N ASN A 53 -14.23 -0.65 12.64
CA ASN A 53 -14.89 0.60 13.01
C ASN A 53 -15.38 0.58 14.47
N GLU A 54 -15.96 -0.53 14.92
CA GLU A 54 -16.36 -0.73 16.33
C GLU A 54 -15.16 -0.69 17.31
N GLN A 55 -13.96 -1.02 16.84
CA GLN A 55 -12.71 -0.92 17.61
C GLN A 55 -12.02 0.45 17.52
N GLY A 56 -12.67 1.44 16.88
CA GLY A 56 -12.16 2.80 16.76
C GLY A 56 -11.11 3.00 15.68
N TYR A 57 -10.98 2.08 14.72
CA TYR A 57 -10.17 2.34 13.52
C TYR A 57 -10.93 3.26 12.59
N ARG A 58 -10.26 4.32 12.11
CA ARG A 58 -10.84 5.24 11.14
C ARG A 58 -11.11 4.51 9.81
N PRO A 59 -12.22 4.80 9.10
CA PRO A 59 -12.54 4.17 7.83
C PRO A 59 -11.40 4.25 6.81
N GLN A 60 -10.66 5.36 6.76
CA GLN A 60 -9.52 5.55 5.86
C GLN A 60 -8.40 4.53 6.07
N LEU A 61 -8.15 4.08 7.31
CA LEU A 61 -7.14 3.05 7.59
C LEU A 61 -7.54 1.71 6.97
N PHE A 62 -8.83 1.39 7.04
CA PHE A 62 -9.37 0.18 6.41
C PHE A 62 -9.25 0.27 4.88
N GLU A 63 -9.67 1.39 4.28
CA GLU A 63 -9.59 1.57 2.82
C GLU A 63 -8.15 1.51 2.31
N ALA A 64 -7.19 2.09 3.03
CA ALA A 64 -5.78 2.05 2.66
C ALA A 64 -5.25 0.61 2.52
N VAL A 65 -5.64 -0.30 3.42
CA VAL A 65 -5.25 -1.71 3.33
C VAL A 65 -6.10 -2.47 2.31
N HIS A 66 -7.41 -2.20 2.28
CA HIS A 66 -8.36 -2.86 1.39
C HIS A 66 -8.08 -2.59 -0.09
N ALA A 67 -7.59 -1.40 -0.44
CA ALA A 67 -7.20 -1.02 -1.79
C ALA A 67 -6.13 -1.95 -2.42
N LEU A 68 -5.36 -2.67 -1.59
CA LEU A 68 -4.39 -3.65 -2.06
C LEU A 68 -5.00 -5.02 -2.42
N GLY A 69 -6.30 -5.22 -2.19
CA GLY A 69 -6.98 -6.49 -2.46
C GLY A 69 -6.56 -7.62 -1.53
N VAL A 70 -6.15 -7.31 -0.29
CA VAL A 70 -5.75 -8.32 0.70
C VAL A 70 -6.96 -9.15 1.13
N THR A 71 -6.92 -10.44 0.79
CA THR A 71 -7.99 -11.42 1.06
C THR A 71 -7.70 -12.30 2.27
N ASN A 72 -6.49 -12.29 2.82
CA ASN A 72 -6.14 -13.03 4.03
C ASN A 72 -6.47 -12.19 5.29
N PRO A 73 -7.43 -12.59 6.14
CA PRO A 73 -7.84 -11.76 7.27
C PRO A 73 -6.76 -11.52 8.33
N LEU A 74 -5.86 -12.50 8.54
CA LEU A 74 -4.74 -12.34 9.48
C LEU A 74 -3.73 -11.32 8.95
N ASP A 75 -3.36 -11.43 7.67
CA ASP A 75 -2.46 -10.48 7.02
C ASP A 75 -3.08 -9.07 6.99
N PHE A 76 -4.38 -8.97 6.74
CA PHE A 76 -5.12 -7.70 6.82
C PHE A 76 -5.05 -7.08 8.23
N ASP A 77 -5.21 -7.89 9.28
CA ASP A 77 -5.09 -7.45 10.68
C ASP A 77 -3.68 -6.93 11.02
N GLU A 78 -2.64 -7.62 10.56
CA GLU A 78 -1.25 -7.20 10.74
C GLU A 78 -0.96 -5.87 10.01
N ARG A 79 -1.47 -5.71 8.78
CA ARG A 79 -1.34 -4.47 8.00
C ARG A 79 -2.11 -3.31 8.61
N ILE A 80 -3.39 -3.46 8.97
CA ILE A 80 -4.18 -2.34 9.49
C ILE A 80 -3.65 -1.85 10.85
N LYS A 81 -3.10 -2.75 11.68
CA LYS A 81 -2.38 -2.37 12.90
C LYS A 81 -1.11 -1.58 12.61
N ALA A 82 -0.32 -2.02 11.62
CA ALA A 82 0.88 -1.29 11.20
C ALA A 82 0.55 0.09 10.63
N VAL A 83 -0.50 0.21 9.81
CA VAL A 83 -0.96 1.49 9.24
C VAL A 83 -1.49 2.42 10.33
N LYS A 84 -2.23 1.88 11.32
CA LYS A 84 -2.66 2.66 12.49
C LYS A 84 -1.45 3.23 13.24
N HIS A 85 -0.47 2.38 13.58
CA HIS A 85 0.76 2.82 14.25
C HIS A 85 1.52 3.85 13.42
N PHE A 86 1.67 3.63 12.12
CA PHE A 86 2.29 4.58 11.21
C PHE A 86 1.56 5.93 11.23
N SER A 87 0.23 5.94 11.22
CA SER A 87 -0.57 7.18 11.23
C SER A 87 -0.41 8.04 12.49
N GLU A 88 0.18 7.48 13.55
CA GLU A 88 0.47 8.18 14.80
C GLU A 88 1.90 8.77 14.82
N LEU A 89 2.71 8.49 13.80
CA LEU A 89 4.06 9.02 13.65
C LEU A 89 4.04 10.48 13.14
N PRO A 90 4.99 11.32 13.57
CA PRO A 90 5.09 12.71 13.10
C PRO A 90 5.40 12.82 11.60
N GLU A 91 5.98 11.79 11.00
CA GLU A 91 6.27 11.74 9.56
C GLU A 91 5.05 11.41 8.69
N ALA A 92 3.99 10.86 9.29
CA ALA A 92 2.91 10.21 8.56
C ALA A 92 2.14 11.15 7.64
N GLU A 93 1.81 12.35 8.13
CA GLU A 93 1.07 13.36 7.38
C GLU A 93 1.83 13.77 6.11
N SER A 94 3.13 14.07 6.23
CA SER A 94 4.01 14.44 5.11
C SER A 94 4.08 13.34 4.07
N LEU A 95 4.26 12.09 4.51
CA LEU A 95 4.39 10.93 3.62
C LEU A 95 3.06 10.55 2.97
N ALA A 96 1.93 10.69 3.66
CA ALA A 96 0.60 10.52 3.10
C ALA A 96 0.32 11.60 2.04
N ALA A 97 0.64 12.87 2.33
CA ALA A 97 0.52 13.98 1.38
C ALA A 97 1.38 13.74 0.13
N ALA A 98 2.63 13.32 0.32
CA ALA A 98 3.54 12.97 -0.77
C ALA A 98 2.99 11.82 -1.62
N ASN A 99 2.53 10.73 -1.01
CA ASN A 99 1.95 9.60 -1.75
C ASN A 99 0.67 10.00 -2.50
N LYS A 100 -0.17 10.86 -1.92
CA LYS A 100 -1.34 11.43 -2.61
C LYS A 100 -0.94 12.28 -3.83
N ARG A 101 0.11 13.10 -3.70
CA ARG A 101 0.68 13.85 -4.82
C ARG A 101 1.23 12.92 -5.90
N ILE A 102 1.94 11.86 -5.52
CA ILE A 102 2.45 10.83 -6.45
C ILE A 102 1.28 10.16 -7.18
N SER A 103 0.28 9.65 -6.48
CA SER A 103 -0.91 9.03 -7.08
C SER A 103 -1.59 9.96 -8.09
N ASN A 104 -1.72 11.26 -7.78
CA ASN A 104 -2.28 12.24 -8.72
C ASN A 104 -1.39 12.52 -9.93
N ILE A 105 -0.06 12.51 -9.76
CA ILE A 105 0.88 12.64 -10.88
C ILE A 105 0.77 11.41 -11.79
N LEU A 106 0.75 10.20 -11.22
CA LEU A 106 0.71 8.95 -11.96
C LEU A 106 -0.59 8.79 -12.75
N LYS A 107 -1.73 9.26 -12.22
CA LYS A 107 -3.00 9.33 -12.97
C LYS A 107 -2.93 10.20 -14.23
N LYS A 108 -2.08 11.24 -14.25
CA LYS A 108 -1.93 12.12 -15.44
C LYS A 108 -1.07 11.51 -16.55
N VAL A 109 -0.30 10.48 -16.22
CA VAL A 109 0.58 9.77 -17.15
C VAL A 109 0.15 8.31 -17.32
N GLU A 110 -1.08 8.00 -16.92
CA GLU A 110 -1.66 6.67 -17.02
C GLU A 110 -1.73 6.24 -18.50
N GLY A 111 -1.19 5.05 -18.80
CA GLY A 111 -1.02 4.56 -20.17
C GLY A 111 0.33 4.89 -20.82
N GLU A 112 1.18 5.72 -20.19
CA GLU A 112 2.60 5.83 -20.58
C GLU A 112 3.39 4.60 -20.12
N GLN A 113 4.39 4.15 -20.88
CA GLN A 113 5.29 3.09 -20.44
C GLN A 113 6.16 3.59 -19.29
N VAL A 114 5.98 3.01 -18.11
CA VAL A 114 6.86 3.28 -16.96
C VAL A 114 8.08 2.36 -17.08
N HIS A 115 9.23 2.96 -17.36
CA HIS A 115 10.50 2.25 -17.35
C HIS A 115 11.08 2.20 -15.93
N PRO A 116 11.97 1.23 -15.62
CA PRO A 116 12.75 1.27 -14.39
C PRO A 116 13.56 2.57 -14.27
N VAL A 117 13.84 2.98 -13.03
CA VAL A 117 14.73 4.14 -12.78
C VAL A 117 16.08 3.87 -13.42
N ASN A 118 16.55 4.82 -14.24
CA ASN A 118 17.91 4.82 -14.76
C ASN A 118 18.76 5.79 -13.91
N PRO A 119 19.71 5.27 -13.11
CA PRO A 119 20.58 6.11 -12.27
C PRO A 119 21.39 7.15 -13.07
N ASP A 120 21.77 6.84 -14.31
CA ASP A 120 22.53 7.75 -15.18
C ASP A 120 21.73 8.99 -15.59
N ASN A 121 20.40 8.90 -15.51
CA ASN A 121 19.47 9.99 -15.83
C ASN A 121 18.95 10.72 -14.58
N LEU A 122 19.56 10.51 -13.41
CA LEU A 122 19.33 11.33 -12.23
C LEU A 122 20.28 12.53 -12.30
N ILE A 123 19.71 13.72 -12.51
CA ILE A 123 20.47 14.94 -12.77
C ILE A 123 20.61 15.75 -11.49
N GLU A 124 19.48 16.03 -10.84
CA GLU A 124 19.45 16.88 -9.65
C GLU A 124 20.01 16.13 -8.43
N PRO A 125 20.73 16.81 -7.51
CA PRO A 125 21.21 16.18 -6.28
C PRO A 125 20.08 15.53 -5.47
N ALA A 126 18.91 16.18 -5.41
CA ALA A 126 17.74 15.67 -4.70
C ALA A 126 17.19 14.35 -5.29
N GLU A 127 17.30 14.14 -6.61
CA GLU A 127 16.90 12.89 -7.28
C GLU A 127 17.82 11.73 -6.86
N LYS A 128 19.14 11.99 -6.87
CA LYS A 128 20.15 11.01 -6.50
C LYS A 128 20.01 10.61 -5.04
N THR A 129 19.89 11.59 -4.15
CA THR A 129 19.68 11.34 -2.72
C THR A 129 18.39 10.56 -2.48
N LEU A 130 17.27 10.93 -3.11
CA LEU A 130 16.02 10.19 -2.94
C LEU A 130 16.17 8.73 -3.42
N TYR A 131 16.78 8.51 -4.58
CA TYR A 131 17.01 7.16 -5.11
C TYR A 131 17.88 6.30 -4.18
N GLU A 132 19.01 6.83 -3.70
CA GLU A 132 19.90 6.11 -2.77
C GLU A 132 19.20 5.76 -1.45
N GLN A 133 18.41 6.68 -0.91
CA GLN A 133 17.65 6.45 0.33
C GLN A 133 16.53 5.43 0.11
N ILE A 134 15.81 5.49 -1.01
CA ILE A 134 14.80 4.49 -1.40
C ILE A 134 15.42 3.09 -1.42
N GLU A 135 16.56 2.91 -2.09
CA GLU A 135 17.20 1.60 -2.20
C GLU A 135 17.72 1.10 -0.84
N THR A 136 18.29 1.99 -0.02
CA THR A 136 18.78 1.66 1.33
C THR A 136 17.65 1.24 2.26
N PHE A 137 16.59 2.05 2.36
CA PHE A 137 15.46 1.75 3.23
C PHE A 137 14.61 0.59 2.70
N SER A 138 14.50 0.42 1.38
CA SER A 138 13.89 -0.76 0.77
C SER A 138 14.60 -2.03 1.19
N ALA A 139 15.94 -2.08 1.07
CA ALA A 139 16.72 -3.25 1.44
C ALA A 139 16.58 -3.60 2.93
N THR A 140 16.42 -2.58 3.78
CA THR A 140 16.27 -2.75 5.24
C THR A 140 14.85 -3.14 5.65
N ALA A 141 13.83 -2.61 4.98
CA ALA A 141 12.43 -2.90 5.28
C ALA A 141 11.92 -4.22 4.66
N GLN A 142 12.52 -4.68 3.56
CA GLN A 142 12.09 -5.88 2.84
C GLN A 142 12.02 -7.14 3.73
N PRO A 143 13.01 -7.46 4.58
CA PRO A 143 12.93 -8.60 5.47
C PRO A 143 11.76 -8.49 6.46
N CYS A 144 11.49 -7.29 6.98
CA CYS A 144 10.34 -7.06 7.86
C CYS A 144 9.03 -7.40 7.16
N PHE A 145 8.85 -6.98 5.90
CA PHE A 145 7.64 -7.30 5.14
C PHE A 145 7.50 -8.79 4.83
N GLN A 146 8.60 -9.48 4.53
CA GLN A 146 8.59 -10.93 4.29
C GLN A 146 8.20 -11.73 5.53
N GLU A 147 8.46 -11.20 6.72
CA GLU A 147 8.14 -11.82 8.01
C GLU A 147 6.82 -11.31 8.61
N GLY A 148 6.04 -10.50 7.89
CA GLY A 148 4.79 -9.90 8.39
C GLY A 148 4.99 -8.82 9.46
N ARG A 149 6.24 -8.37 9.68
CA ARG A 149 6.61 -7.29 10.61
C ARG A 149 6.37 -5.91 9.99
N TYR A 150 5.14 -5.67 9.54
CA TYR A 150 4.77 -4.46 8.79
C TYR A 150 5.00 -3.16 9.56
N THR A 151 4.78 -3.15 10.88
CA THR A 151 5.01 -1.96 11.71
C THR A 151 6.48 -1.53 11.68
N GLU A 152 7.40 -2.47 11.86
CA GLU A 152 8.85 -2.21 11.81
C GLU A 152 9.26 -1.71 10.42
N GLY A 153 8.76 -2.35 9.37
CA GLY A 153 9.02 -1.94 7.99
C GLY A 153 8.51 -0.52 7.69
N LEU A 154 7.30 -0.16 8.12
CA LEU A 154 6.77 1.19 7.95
C LEU A 154 7.54 2.23 8.78
N GLN A 155 8.01 1.90 9.98
CA GLN A 155 8.88 2.78 10.77
C GLN A 155 10.22 3.04 10.09
N ILE A 156 10.79 2.04 9.42
CA ILE A 156 12.00 2.21 8.60
C ILE A 156 11.70 3.16 7.45
N LEU A 157 10.63 2.90 6.69
CA LEU A 157 10.25 3.73 5.56
C LEU A 157 9.83 5.16 5.96
N ALA A 158 9.39 5.39 7.20
CA ALA A 158 9.05 6.73 7.69
C ALA A 158 10.24 7.71 7.61
N GLN A 159 11.47 7.19 7.67
CA GLN A 159 12.70 7.98 7.53
C GLN A 159 12.87 8.61 6.13
N LEU A 160 12.11 8.15 5.13
CA LEU A 160 12.07 8.76 3.80
C LEU A 160 11.41 10.14 3.79
N LYS A 161 10.78 10.61 4.88
CA LYS A 161 10.15 11.94 4.94
C LYS A 161 11.04 13.03 4.38
N HIS A 162 12.24 13.20 4.96
CA HIS A 162 13.15 14.28 4.59
C HIS A 162 13.59 14.25 3.12
N PRO A 163 14.11 13.13 2.57
CA PRO A 163 14.48 13.09 1.15
C PRO A 163 13.28 13.27 0.21
N VAL A 164 12.07 12.83 0.61
CA VAL A 164 10.85 13.01 -0.19
C VAL A 164 10.43 14.47 -0.24
N ASP A 165 10.40 15.16 0.90
CA ASP A 165 10.08 16.59 0.97
C ASP A 165 11.10 17.40 0.14
N HIS A 166 12.40 17.15 0.35
CA HIS A 166 13.46 17.84 -0.38
C HIS A 166 13.40 17.63 -1.90
N PHE A 167 13.07 16.42 -2.35
CA PHE A 167 12.81 16.15 -3.77
C PHE A 167 11.67 17.01 -4.30
N PHE A 168 10.55 17.05 -3.58
CA PHE A 168 9.36 17.78 -4.05
C PHE A 168 9.50 19.30 -4.02
N ASP A 169 10.38 19.82 -3.17
CA ASP A 169 10.76 21.24 -3.09
C ASP A 169 11.74 21.64 -4.21
N SER A 170 12.64 20.72 -4.59
CA SER A 170 13.76 21.04 -5.49
C SER A 170 13.55 20.58 -6.94
N VAL A 171 12.64 19.64 -7.18
CA VAL A 171 12.52 18.93 -8.46
C VAL A 171 11.13 19.12 -9.09
N MET A 172 11.11 19.70 -10.29
CA MET A 172 9.90 19.81 -11.10
C MET A 172 9.65 18.49 -11.87
N VAL A 173 8.74 17.65 -11.35
CA VAL A 173 8.47 16.30 -11.91
C VAL A 173 8.01 16.33 -13.38
N MET A 174 7.13 17.27 -13.73
CA MET A 174 6.62 17.44 -15.10
C MET A 174 7.56 18.30 -15.93
N ALA A 175 8.77 17.78 -16.21
CA ALA A 175 9.75 18.43 -17.06
C ALA A 175 9.35 18.40 -18.55
N GLU A 176 9.84 19.38 -19.32
CA GLU A 176 9.68 19.40 -20.79
C GLU A 176 10.49 18.28 -21.47
N ASP A 177 11.66 17.96 -20.91
CA ASP A 177 12.46 16.82 -21.34
C ASP A 177 11.74 15.51 -20.99
N LYS A 178 11.38 14.75 -22.03
CA LYS A 178 10.62 13.50 -21.91
C LYS A 178 11.40 12.42 -21.16
N GLN A 179 12.71 12.35 -21.34
CA GLN A 179 13.55 11.33 -20.72
C GLN A 179 13.68 11.60 -19.22
N LEU A 180 13.88 12.87 -18.85
CA LEU A 180 13.94 13.31 -17.46
C LEU A 180 12.58 13.16 -16.76
N LYS A 181 11.48 13.57 -17.40
CA LYS A 181 10.11 13.34 -16.91
C LYS A 181 9.90 11.84 -16.65
N SER A 182 10.21 10.98 -17.62
CA SER A 182 10.04 9.53 -17.47
C SER A 182 10.84 8.96 -16.31
N ASN A 183 12.08 9.40 -16.11
CA ASN A 183 12.93 8.91 -15.02
C ASN A 183 12.40 9.36 -13.64
N ARG A 184 11.93 10.61 -13.53
CA ARG A 184 11.30 11.14 -12.31
C ARG A 184 10.00 10.40 -11.98
N ILE A 185 9.18 10.09 -12.99
CA ILE A 185 7.97 9.26 -12.82
C ILE A 185 8.32 7.85 -12.35
N ALA A 186 9.38 7.25 -12.89
CA ALA A 186 9.87 5.94 -12.44
C ALA A 186 10.29 5.98 -10.96
N LEU A 187 11.00 7.03 -10.54
CA LEU A 187 11.45 7.21 -9.15
C LEU A 187 10.26 7.34 -8.19
N LEU A 188 9.26 8.14 -8.55
CA LEU A 188 8.03 8.29 -7.76
C LEU A 188 7.19 7.00 -7.72
N THR A 189 7.15 6.26 -8.82
CA THR A 189 6.48 4.95 -8.87
C THR A 189 7.16 3.98 -7.90
N ARG A 190 8.49 3.90 -7.94
CA ARG A 190 9.28 3.08 -7.01
C ARG A 190 9.00 3.45 -5.55
N LEU A 191 8.96 4.74 -5.23
CA LEU A 191 8.64 5.24 -3.89
C LEU A 191 7.24 4.81 -3.43
N ARG A 192 6.21 5.01 -4.27
CA ARG A 192 4.83 4.59 -3.96
C ARG A 192 4.76 3.09 -3.71
N ASP A 193 5.40 2.30 -4.57
CA ASP A 193 5.31 0.84 -4.52
C ASP A 193 5.94 0.26 -3.23
N LEU A 194 6.93 0.94 -2.63
CA LEU A 194 7.45 0.57 -1.30
C LEU A 194 6.35 0.59 -0.23
N PHE A 195 5.55 1.65 -0.19
CA PHE A 195 4.47 1.79 0.79
C PHE A 195 3.26 0.92 0.44
N SER A 196 2.95 0.77 -0.85
CA SER A 196 1.90 -0.14 -1.35
C SER A 196 2.17 -1.61 -1.01
N THR A 197 3.36 -1.96 -0.51
CA THR A 197 3.60 -3.29 0.07
C THR A 197 2.77 -3.51 1.33
N VAL A 198 2.35 -2.46 2.05
CA VAL A 198 1.56 -2.52 3.30
C VAL A 198 0.17 -1.91 3.13
N ALA A 199 0.08 -0.71 2.55
CA ALA A 199 -1.18 0.00 2.30
C ALA A 199 -1.04 1.11 1.25
N ASP A 200 -2.15 1.51 0.63
CA ASP A 200 -2.22 2.74 -0.17
C ASP A 200 -2.27 3.97 0.76
N LEU A 201 -1.10 4.56 1.01
CA LEU A 201 -0.96 5.76 1.83
C LEU A 201 -1.70 6.99 1.27
N SER A 202 -2.05 7.01 -0.03
CA SER A 202 -2.76 8.15 -0.60
C SER A 202 -4.21 8.28 -0.11
N LEU A 203 -4.74 7.23 0.55
CA LEU A 203 -6.05 7.20 1.18
C LEU A 203 -6.03 7.64 2.64
N LEU A 204 -4.85 7.81 3.25
CA LEU A 204 -4.71 8.34 4.60
C LEU A 204 -4.99 9.85 4.63
N PRO A 205 -5.48 10.37 5.78
CA PRO A 205 -5.58 11.80 5.99
C PRO A 205 -4.20 12.46 5.90
N ALA A 206 -4.15 13.63 5.27
CA ALA A 206 -2.96 14.42 5.04
C ALA A 206 -3.22 15.90 5.44
N GLU A 207 -4.08 16.09 6.45
CA GLU A 207 -4.61 17.35 6.97
C GLU A 207 -4.77 17.28 8.50
#